data_AF-A0AAE9E5B5-F1
#
_entry.id   AF-A0AAE9E5B5-F1
#
_cell.length_a   1.000
_cell.length_b   1.000
_cell.length_c   1.000
_cell.angle_alpha   90.00
_cell.angle_beta   90.00
_cell.angle_gamma   90.00
#
_symmetry.space_group_name_H-M   'P 1'
#
loop_
_entity.id
_entity.type
_entity.pdbx_description
1 polymer ?
#
loop_
_entity_poly.entity_id
_entity_poly.type
_entity_poly.pdbx_seq_one_letter_code
_entity_poly.pdbx_strand_id
1 'polypeptide(L)'
;MNGLLEMCSSVSKNKPKIAGRLNLLSFCPKQMSVVKEMKAELRQLMKKVLDKISVEETKEQSEAVFRKIIDSKWFQESKRLSVYVSTTGEIQTDLIIKKSLEMGKEVFIPQFTKGSVAMEMVRLPDQKSFDDLPSTSWGIRQPDPKWKWESYHMTGPLDLILAPGVAFSPSCLRCGHGKGYYDRFFSTHHSRFPSDSPLKFLKLMFNWMMSFTKGILLYQIKQDYDNEFET
;
A
#
# COMPACT_ATOMS: atom_id res chain seq x y z
N MET A 1 17.07 -14.54 -18.03
CA MET A 1 16.43 -13.38 -17.35
C MET A 1 14.90 -13.54 -17.24
N ASN A 2 14.41 -14.74 -16.90
CA ASN A 2 12.97 -15.10 -16.94
C ASN A 2 12.35 -15.46 -15.56
N GLY A 3 13.09 -15.30 -14.45
CA GLY A 3 12.72 -15.91 -13.16
C GLY A 3 11.65 -15.19 -12.31
N LEU A 4 11.18 -13.99 -12.69
CA LEU A 4 10.23 -13.22 -11.87
C LEU A 4 8.78 -13.23 -12.37
N LEU A 5 8.54 -13.66 -13.61
CA LEU A 5 7.19 -13.71 -14.21
C LEU A 5 6.54 -15.10 -14.10
N GLU A 6 7.31 -16.19 -13.91
CA GLU A 6 6.74 -17.54 -13.78
C GLU A 6 6.13 -17.85 -12.41
N MET A 7 6.44 -17.08 -11.36
CA MET A 7 5.84 -17.29 -10.02
C MET A 7 4.37 -16.88 -9.94
N CYS A 8 3.86 -16.05 -10.86
CA CYS A 8 2.46 -15.63 -10.86
C CYS A 8 1.54 -16.52 -11.71
N SER A 9 2.05 -17.32 -12.65
CA SER A 9 1.21 -18.16 -13.53
C SER A 9 1.15 -19.64 -13.13
N SER A 10 2.09 -20.13 -12.31
CA SER A 10 2.22 -21.56 -12.00
C SER A 10 1.40 -22.04 -10.80
N VAL A 11 0.76 -21.14 -10.04
CA VAL A 11 -0.06 -21.51 -8.85
C VAL A 11 -1.45 -22.08 -9.23
N SER A 12 -1.81 -22.12 -10.51
CA SER A 12 -3.16 -22.57 -10.94
C SER A 12 -3.34 -24.08 -11.14
N LYS A 13 -2.30 -24.93 -11.07
CA LYS A 13 -2.41 -26.33 -11.56
C LYS A 13 -2.30 -27.45 -10.52
N ASN A 14 -2.14 -27.17 -9.24
CA ASN A 14 -2.24 -28.20 -8.20
C ASN A 14 -2.94 -27.66 -6.94
N LYS A 15 -4.27 -27.71 -6.94
CA LYS A 15 -5.05 -27.59 -5.70
C LYS A 15 -5.19 -28.98 -5.07
N PRO A 16 -4.59 -29.27 -3.91
CA PRO A 16 -5.15 -30.30 -3.05
C PRO A 16 -6.58 -29.89 -2.68
N LYS A 17 -7.54 -30.81 -2.86
CA LYS A 17 -8.91 -30.66 -2.39
C LYS A 17 -8.91 -30.59 -0.86
N ILE A 18 -8.84 -29.39 -0.31
CA ILE A 18 -9.16 -29.15 1.09
C ILE A 18 -10.52 -28.48 1.12
N ALA A 19 -11.55 -29.31 1.25
CA ALA A 19 -12.90 -28.87 1.54
C ALA A 19 -12.91 -28.31 2.97
N GLY A 20 -12.94 -26.98 3.08
CA GLY A 20 -12.98 -26.29 4.36
C GLY A 20 -13.21 -24.81 4.10
N ARG A 21 -14.48 -24.44 3.94
CA ARG A 21 -14.93 -23.05 3.83
C ARG A 21 -14.57 -22.34 5.15
N LEU A 22 -13.43 -21.66 5.21
CA LEU A 22 -13.07 -20.84 6.36
C LEU A 22 -14.03 -19.65 6.41
N ASN A 23 -15.09 -19.78 7.19
CA ASN A 23 -15.97 -18.68 7.55
C ASN A 23 -15.13 -17.63 8.29
N LEU A 24 -14.88 -16.50 7.64
CA LEU A 24 -14.17 -15.33 8.17
C LEU A 24 -14.96 -14.54 9.24
N LEU A 25 -15.97 -15.14 9.89
CA LEU A 25 -16.94 -14.43 10.74
C LEU A 25 -16.99 -14.86 12.21
N SER A 26 -15.89 -15.36 12.78
CA SER A 26 -15.80 -15.45 14.25
C SER A 26 -14.35 -15.48 14.75
N PHE A 27 -13.64 -14.36 14.64
CA PHE A 27 -12.42 -14.18 15.44
C PHE A 27 -12.81 -13.87 16.89
N CYS A 28 -12.30 -14.69 17.82
CA CYS A 28 -12.48 -14.46 19.25
C CYS A 28 -11.81 -13.12 19.66
N PRO A 29 -12.41 -12.30 20.55
CA PRO A 29 -11.84 -11.03 20.99
C PRO A 29 -10.38 -11.12 21.47
N LYS A 30 -10.00 -12.25 22.10
CA LYS A 30 -8.62 -12.53 22.54
C LYS A 30 -7.63 -12.69 21.38
N GLN A 31 -8.03 -13.28 20.26
CA GLN A 31 -7.16 -13.38 19.07
C GLN A 31 -7.01 -12.03 18.38
N MET A 32 -8.07 -11.19 18.42
CA MET A 32 -8.04 -9.85 17.83
C MET A 32 -7.13 -8.88 18.59
N SER A 33 -7.03 -9.01 19.92
CA SER A 33 -6.10 -8.22 20.74
C SER A 33 -4.64 -8.57 20.46
N VAL A 34 -4.31 -9.86 20.35
CA VAL A 34 -2.96 -10.33 20.01
C VAL A 34 -2.51 -9.82 18.64
N VAL A 35 -3.36 -9.93 17.61
CA VAL A 35 -3.02 -9.42 16.26
C VAL A 35 -2.80 -7.90 16.26
N LYS A 36 -3.54 -7.16 17.10
CA LYS A 36 -3.38 -5.70 17.23
C LYS A 36 -2.03 -5.35 17.88
N GLU A 37 -1.63 -6.09 18.90
CA GLU A 37 -0.34 -5.95 19.60
C GLU A 37 0.83 -6.28 18.67
N MET A 38 0.81 -7.44 17.99
CA MET A 38 1.84 -7.81 17.01
C MET A 38 1.99 -6.77 15.89
N LYS A 39 0.87 -6.19 15.40
CA LYS A 39 0.94 -5.10 14.42
C LYS A 39 1.53 -3.83 15.01
N ALA A 40 1.34 -3.55 16.29
CA ALA A 40 1.95 -2.40 16.96
C ALA A 40 3.45 -2.59 17.12
N GLU A 41 3.90 -3.78 17.54
CA GLU A 41 5.31 -4.14 17.64
C GLU A 41 6.01 -4.07 16.29
N LEU A 42 5.38 -4.64 15.24
CA LEU A 42 5.92 -4.55 13.88
C LEU A 42 6.07 -3.10 13.43
N ARG A 43 5.12 -2.21 13.74
CA ARG A 43 5.26 -0.78 13.42
C ARG A 43 6.44 -0.14 14.14
N GLN A 44 6.65 -0.47 15.42
CA GLN A 44 7.78 0.06 16.19
C GLN A 44 9.11 -0.44 15.66
N LEU A 45 9.20 -1.73 15.33
CA LEU A 45 10.37 -2.32 14.72
C LEU A 45 10.69 -1.65 13.39
N MET A 46 9.70 -1.57 12.49
CA MET A 46 9.90 -0.98 11.17
C MET A 46 10.24 0.50 11.25
N LYS A 47 9.66 1.26 12.19
CA LYS A 47 10.06 2.64 12.45
C LYS A 47 11.56 2.74 12.76
N LYS A 48 12.07 1.92 13.69
CA LYS A 48 13.50 1.91 14.04
C LYS A 48 14.41 1.55 12.86
N VAL A 49 13.94 0.75 11.91
CA VAL A 49 14.73 0.42 10.72
C VAL A 49 14.66 1.54 9.69
N LEU A 50 13.47 2.09 9.43
CA LEU A 50 13.26 3.20 8.49
C LEU A 50 14.00 4.47 8.93
N ASP A 51 14.09 4.73 10.24
CA ASP A 51 14.85 5.86 10.81
C ASP A 51 16.37 5.77 10.54
N LYS A 52 16.88 4.61 10.13
CA LYS A 52 18.31 4.39 9.80
C LYS A 52 18.62 4.52 8.32
N ILE A 53 17.60 4.61 7.46
CA ILE A 53 17.81 4.72 6.01
C ILE A 53 18.15 6.16 5.69
N SER A 54 19.20 6.36 4.91
CA SER A 54 19.58 7.71 4.50
C SER A 54 18.59 8.29 3.48
N VAL A 55 18.66 9.62 3.30
CA VAL A 55 17.86 10.30 2.27
C VAL A 55 18.27 9.82 0.88
N GLU A 56 19.56 9.56 0.68
CA GLU A 56 20.14 9.06 -0.56
C GLU A 56 19.66 7.64 -0.87
N GLU A 57 19.71 6.72 0.11
CA GLU A 57 19.19 5.36 -0.06
C GLU A 57 17.68 5.37 -0.34
N THR A 58 16.95 6.26 0.32
CA THR A 58 15.52 6.45 0.08
C THR A 58 15.27 6.89 -1.37
N LYS A 59 16.05 7.86 -1.86
CA LYS A 59 15.96 8.37 -3.22
C LYS A 59 16.29 7.30 -4.26
N GLU A 60 17.41 6.62 -4.12
CA GLU A 60 17.86 5.56 -5.05
C GLU A 60 16.82 4.44 -5.17
N GLN A 61 16.28 3.97 -4.04
CA GLN A 61 15.25 2.93 -4.06
C GLN A 61 13.93 3.44 -4.63
N SER A 62 13.57 4.70 -4.38
CA SER A 62 12.39 5.32 -4.97
C SER A 62 12.51 5.45 -6.50
N GLU A 63 13.68 5.83 -7.01
CA GLU A 63 13.96 5.87 -8.46
C GLU A 63 13.94 4.48 -9.10
N ALA A 64 14.45 3.45 -8.40
CA ALA A 64 14.36 2.07 -8.87
C ALA A 64 12.91 1.56 -8.92
N VAL A 65 12.08 1.90 -7.93
CA VAL A 65 10.66 1.60 -7.91
C VAL A 65 9.92 2.35 -9.01
N PHE A 66 10.20 3.65 -9.17
CA PHE A 66 9.63 4.48 -10.23
C PHE A 66 9.84 3.85 -11.62
N ARG A 67 11.09 3.49 -11.97
CA ARG A 67 11.41 2.84 -13.27
C ARG A 67 10.60 1.57 -13.49
N LYS A 68 10.54 0.68 -12.50
CA LYS A 68 9.76 -0.57 -12.58
C LYS A 68 8.27 -0.32 -12.81
N ILE A 69 7.71 0.74 -12.21
CA ILE A 69 6.31 1.08 -12.35
C ILE A 69 6.03 1.60 -13.76
N ILE A 70 6.78 2.59 -14.24
CA ILE A 70 6.52 3.23 -15.53
C ILE A 70 6.72 2.28 -16.73
N ASP A 71 7.62 1.31 -16.59
CA ASP A 71 7.91 0.31 -17.62
C ASP A 71 6.89 -0.84 -17.63
N SER A 72 6.02 -0.91 -16.62
CA SER A 72 5.06 -2.01 -16.50
C SER A 72 3.83 -1.80 -17.39
N LYS A 73 3.39 -2.89 -18.03
CA LYS A 73 2.18 -2.89 -18.87
C LYS A 73 0.94 -2.44 -18.11
N TRP A 74 0.77 -2.88 -16.86
CA TRP A 74 -0.40 -2.51 -16.04
C TRP A 74 -0.43 -1.02 -15.67
N PHE A 75 0.72 -0.35 -15.54
CA PHE A 75 0.76 1.09 -15.34
C PHE A 75 0.44 1.81 -16.66
N GLN A 76 1.07 1.40 -17.75
CA GLN A 76 0.87 2.00 -19.07
C GLN A 76 -0.61 1.96 -19.50
N GLU A 77 -1.28 0.83 -19.28
CA GLU A 77 -2.71 0.64 -19.59
C GLU A 77 -3.68 1.35 -18.64
N SER A 78 -3.24 1.72 -17.43
CA SER A 78 -4.10 2.42 -16.47
C SER A 78 -4.40 3.86 -16.91
N LYS A 79 -5.66 4.29 -16.78
CA LYS A 79 -6.08 5.66 -17.10
C LYS A 79 -6.34 6.46 -15.83
N ARG A 80 -6.93 5.80 -14.82
CA ARG A 80 -7.31 6.40 -13.53
C ARG A 80 -6.53 5.71 -12.42
N LEU A 81 -5.65 6.43 -11.74
CA LEU A 81 -4.82 5.86 -10.69
C LEU A 81 -4.84 6.68 -9.42
N SER A 82 -4.82 5.99 -8.28
CA SER A 82 -4.58 6.62 -6.99
C SER A 82 -3.13 6.44 -6.57
N VAL A 83 -2.50 7.53 -6.13
CA VAL A 83 -1.12 7.54 -5.65
C VAL A 83 -1.08 8.27 -4.31
N TYR A 84 -0.44 7.69 -3.30
CA TYR A 84 -0.21 8.39 -2.04
C TYR A 84 0.83 9.49 -2.22
N VAL A 85 0.71 10.57 -1.46
CA VAL A 85 1.77 11.59 -1.34
C VAL A 85 2.69 11.15 -0.21
N SER A 86 3.94 10.81 -0.56
CA SER A 86 4.88 10.17 0.36
C SER A 86 5.27 11.05 1.55
N THR A 87 5.39 10.43 2.71
CA THR A 87 5.94 11.03 3.94
C THR A 87 7.30 10.41 4.28
N THR A 88 7.95 10.88 5.35
CA THR A 88 9.22 10.31 5.82
C THR A 88 9.08 8.82 6.12
N GLY A 89 10.05 8.01 5.67
CA GLY A 89 10.04 6.56 5.86
C GLY A 89 9.20 5.79 4.83
N GLU A 90 8.74 6.45 3.76
CA GLU A 90 8.04 5.81 2.64
C GLU A 90 8.85 5.96 1.34
N ILE A 91 8.56 5.10 0.36
CA ILE A 91 9.05 5.31 -1.01
C ILE A 91 8.50 6.64 -1.51
N GLN A 92 9.36 7.47 -2.11
CA GLN A 92 8.97 8.74 -2.70
C GLN A 92 8.18 8.49 -3.99
N THR A 93 6.99 9.09 -4.08
CA THR A 93 6.04 8.87 -5.18
C THR A 93 5.90 10.06 -6.12
N ASP A 94 6.54 11.18 -5.82
CA ASP A 94 6.47 12.41 -6.62
C ASP A 94 6.75 12.15 -8.10
N LEU A 95 7.84 11.43 -8.42
CA LEU A 95 8.17 11.10 -9.81
C LEU A 95 7.05 10.34 -10.53
N ILE A 96 6.36 9.44 -9.82
CA ILE A 96 5.23 8.67 -10.37
C ILE A 96 4.05 9.60 -10.64
N ILE A 97 3.74 10.50 -9.71
CA ILE A 97 2.64 11.48 -9.85
C ILE A 97 2.91 12.39 -11.06
N LYS A 98 4.10 13.00 -11.11
CA LYS A 98 4.48 13.92 -12.19
C LYS A 98 4.43 13.21 -13.55
N LYS A 99 5.00 12.01 -13.65
CA LYS A 99 4.98 11.25 -14.90
C LYS A 99 3.56 10.83 -15.31
N SER A 100 2.71 10.50 -14.35
CA SER A 100 1.32 10.13 -14.63
C SER A 100 0.51 11.29 -15.20
N LEU A 101 0.69 12.49 -14.63
CA LEU A 101 0.09 13.73 -15.14
C LEU A 101 0.62 14.06 -16.55
N GLU A 102 1.93 13.95 -16.77
CA GLU A 102 2.57 14.15 -18.08
C GLU A 102 2.00 13.21 -19.15
N MET A 103 1.68 11.97 -18.78
CA MET A 103 1.05 10.98 -19.66
C MET A 103 -0.46 11.19 -19.86
N GLY A 104 -1.04 12.26 -19.31
CA GLY A 104 -2.47 12.55 -19.42
C GLY A 104 -3.38 11.60 -18.63
N LYS A 105 -2.83 10.90 -17.62
CA LYS A 105 -3.63 10.03 -16.74
C LYS A 105 -4.37 10.87 -15.70
N GLU A 106 -5.50 10.35 -15.23
CA GLU A 106 -6.25 10.94 -14.12
C GLU A 106 -5.64 10.47 -12.79
N VAL A 107 -4.93 11.38 -12.12
CA VAL A 107 -4.24 11.07 -10.86
C VAL A 107 -5.09 11.50 -9.68
N PHE A 108 -5.30 10.59 -8.74
CA PHE A 108 -6.03 10.83 -7.50
C PHE A 108 -5.10 10.70 -6.29
N ILE A 109 -5.18 11.64 -5.35
CA ILE A 109 -4.36 11.63 -4.13
C ILE A 109 -5.25 11.68 -2.88
N PRO A 110 -4.76 11.15 -1.73
CA PRO A 110 -5.55 11.16 -0.51
C PRO A 110 -5.67 12.59 0.06
N GLN A 111 -6.90 12.98 0.38
CA GLN A 111 -7.23 14.14 1.20
C GLN A 111 -7.80 13.66 2.53
N PHE A 112 -7.25 14.17 3.64
CA PHE A 112 -7.67 13.80 4.99
C PHE A 112 -8.42 14.94 5.64
N THR A 113 -9.55 14.61 6.28
CA THR A 113 -10.33 15.58 7.06
C THR A 113 -9.86 15.58 8.51
N LYS A 114 -9.41 16.74 9.01
CA LYS A 114 -8.94 16.89 10.39
C LYS A 114 -10.03 16.48 11.38
N GLY A 115 -9.68 15.64 12.36
CA GLY A 115 -10.61 15.16 13.38
C GLY A 115 -11.55 14.03 12.90
N SER A 116 -11.42 13.58 11.66
CA SER A 116 -12.20 12.48 11.09
C SER A 116 -11.31 11.29 10.72
N VAL A 117 -11.90 10.11 10.69
CA VAL A 117 -11.30 8.89 10.12
C VAL A 117 -11.57 8.75 8.62
N ALA A 118 -12.21 9.75 8.02
CA ALA A 118 -12.47 9.84 6.60
C ALA A 118 -11.20 10.21 5.81
N MET A 119 -11.02 9.50 4.69
CA MET A 119 -10.03 9.79 3.66
C MET A 119 -10.75 9.73 2.33
N GLU A 120 -10.58 10.76 1.53
CA GLU A 120 -11.14 10.82 0.18
C GLU A 120 -10.01 10.82 -0.85
N MET A 121 -10.22 10.18 -2.00
CA MET A 121 -9.31 10.26 -3.12
C MET A 121 -9.81 11.34 -4.07
N VAL A 122 -9.09 12.46 -4.13
CA VAL A 122 -9.45 13.62 -4.94
C VAL A 122 -8.52 13.74 -6.14
N ARG A 123 -9.07 14.16 -7.28
CA ARG A 123 -8.34 14.31 -8.54
C ARG A 123 -7.41 15.51 -8.46
N LEU A 124 -6.14 15.30 -8.81
CA LEU A 124 -5.19 16.38 -9.06
C LEU A 124 -5.58 17.11 -10.35
N PRO A 125 -5.78 18.44 -10.31
CA PRO A 125 -6.10 19.21 -11.53
C PRO A 125 -4.92 19.23 -12.51
N ASP A 126 -3.71 19.49 -12.01
CA ASP A 126 -2.50 19.65 -12.80
C ASP A 126 -1.23 19.51 -11.94
N GLN A 127 -0.08 19.60 -12.61
CA GLN A 127 1.24 19.53 -11.98
C GLN A 127 1.47 20.67 -10.97
N LYS A 128 1.00 21.88 -11.28
CA LYS A 128 1.17 23.04 -10.41
C LYS A 128 0.43 22.85 -9.08
N SER A 129 -0.80 22.35 -9.14
CA SER A 129 -1.62 22.01 -7.97
C SER A 129 -0.96 20.95 -7.08
N PHE A 130 -0.17 20.05 -7.66
CA PHE A 130 0.63 19.09 -6.91
C PHE A 130 1.85 19.74 -6.24
N ASP A 131 2.58 20.59 -6.96
CA ASP A 131 3.76 21.28 -6.43
C ASP A 131 3.39 22.29 -5.33
N ASP A 132 2.19 22.89 -5.42
CA ASP A 132 1.65 23.88 -4.47
C ASP A 132 0.89 23.23 -3.28
N LEU A 133 0.96 21.90 -3.10
CA LEU A 133 0.27 21.23 -1.99
C LEU A 133 0.75 21.74 -0.63
N PRO A 134 -0.16 22.19 0.27
CA PRO A 134 0.22 22.62 1.59
C PRO A 134 0.68 21.43 2.45
N SER A 135 1.63 21.70 3.33
CA SER A 135 2.05 20.76 4.36
C SER A 135 1.25 20.97 5.65
N THR A 136 0.77 19.88 6.23
CA THR A 136 0.20 19.91 7.59
C THR A 136 1.29 20.16 8.63
N SER A 137 0.90 20.42 9.89
CA SER A 137 1.83 20.53 11.03
C SER A 137 2.70 19.29 11.27
N TRP A 138 2.36 18.16 10.64
CA TRP A 138 3.09 16.90 10.69
C TRP A 138 3.97 16.65 9.46
N GLY A 139 4.16 17.66 8.61
CA GLY A 139 4.96 17.57 7.39
C GLY A 139 4.31 16.76 6.25
N ILE A 140 3.03 16.40 6.40
CA ILE A 140 2.30 15.65 5.37
C ILE A 140 1.75 16.64 4.35
N ARG A 141 2.20 16.53 3.09
CA ARG A 141 1.62 17.26 1.95
C ARG A 141 0.26 16.66 1.60
N GLN A 142 -0.78 17.47 1.62
CA GLN A 142 -2.12 17.07 1.22
C GLN A 142 -2.92 18.27 0.73
N PRO A 143 -3.98 18.06 -0.08
CA PRO A 143 -4.87 19.15 -0.46
C PRO A 143 -5.49 19.79 0.79
N ASP A 144 -5.66 21.11 0.78
CA ASP A 144 -6.45 21.79 1.83
C ASP A 144 -7.88 21.22 1.78
N PRO A 145 -8.47 20.77 2.90
CA PRO A 145 -9.86 20.29 2.94
C PRO A 145 -10.90 21.31 2.43
N LYS A 146 -10.55 22.60 2.36
CA LYS A 146 -11.39 23.65 1.76
C LYS A 146 -11.38 23.60 0.23
N TRP A 147 -10.39 22.98 -0.39
CA TRP A 147 -10.32 22.82 -1.84
C TRP A 147 -11.36 21.80 -2.29
N LYS A 148 -12.20 22.20 -3.25
CA LYS A 148 -13.26 21.37 -3.80
C LYS A 148 -12.78 20.66 -5.05
N TRP A 149 -11.83 19.75 -4.87
CA TRP A 149 -11.36 18.89 -5.95
C TRP A 149 -12.33 17.73 -6.17
N GLU A 150 -12.41 17.28 -7.41
CA GLU A 150 -13.33 16.22 -7.82
C GLU A 150 -12.96 14.90 -7.14
N SER A 151 -13.94 14.24 -6.52
CA SER A 151 -13.72 12.92 -5.95
C SER A 151 -13.72 11.83 -7.00
N TYR A 152 -12.90 10.79 -6.81
CA TYR A 152 -12.85 9.62 -7.71
C TYR A 152 -14.22 9.00 -7.95
N HIS A 153 -15.08 9.05 -6.94
CA HIS A 153 -16.36 8.38 -6.97
C HIS A 153 -17.39 9.03 -7.92
N MET A 154 -17.12 10.26 -8.37
CA MET A 154 -17.94 10.99 -9.33
C MET A 154 -17.69 10.53 -10.76
N THR A 155 -16.51 9.99 -11.03
CA THR A 155 -16.04 9.75 -12.40
C THR A 155 -15.73 8.28 -12.70
N GLY A 156 -15.82 7.39 -11.70
CA GLY A 156 -15.76 5.94 -11.90
C GLY A 156 -14.66 5.22 -11.09
N PRO A 157 -14.47 3.91 -11.31
CA PRO A 157 -13.48 3.12 -10.58
C PRO A 157 -12.05 3.60 -10.85
N LEU A 158 -11.12 3.12 -10.02
CA LEU A 158 -9.69 3.35 -10.20
C LEU A 158 -9.08 2.08 -10.79
N ASP A 159 -8.26 2.22 -11.82
CA ASP A 159 -7.60 1.10 -12.50
C ASP A 159 -6.41 0.58 -11.70
N LEU A 160 -5.74 1.48 -10.98
CA LEU A 160 -4.53 1.22 -10.23
C LEU A 160 -4.53 2.00 -8.92
N ILE A 161 -4.19 1.33 -7.81
CA ILE A 161 -4.02 1.99 -6.51
C ILE A 161 -2.63 1.68 -5.97
N LEU A 162 -1.82 2.72 -5.83
CA LEU A 162 -0.53 2.69 -5.14
C LEU A 162 -0.76 3.03 -3.68
N ALA A 163 -0.69 2.02 -2.81
CA ALA A 163 -1.01 2.17 -1.40
C ALA A 163 0.25 2.19 -0.53
N PRO A 164 0.33 3.08 0.49
CA PRO A 164 1.42 3.11 1.44
C PRO A 164 1.26 2.02 2.50
N GLY A 165 2.38 1.65 3.12
CA GLY A 165 2.41 0.67 4.19
C GLY A 165 3.76 0.67 4.90
N VAL A 166 3.72 0.27 6.17
CA VAL A 166 4.89 0.12 7.04
C VAL A 166 5.55 -1.25 6.83
N ALA A 167 4.76 -2.26 6.47
CA ALA A 167 5.26 -3.58 6.11
C ALA A 167 4.26 -4.29 5.21
N PHE A 168 4.78 -5.21 4.40
CA PHE A 168 3.99 -6.07 3.53
C PHE A 168 4.47 -7.52 3.65
N SER A 169 3.54 -8.48 3.70
CA SER A 169 3.90 -9.89 3.70
C SER A 169 4.09 -10.42 2.26
N PRO A 170 4.81 -11.55 2.08
CA PRO A 170 4.89 -12.22 0.77
C PRO A 170 3.53 -12.58 0.18
N SER A 171 2.56 -12.94 1.04
CA SER A 171 1.16 -13.18 0.66
C SER A 171 0.36 -11.89 0.42
N CYS A 172 1.05 -10.77 0.25
CA CYS A 172 0.46 -9.46 0.01
C CYS A 172 -0.48 -9.00 1.13
N LEU A 173 -0.24 -9.32 2.40
CA LEU A 173 -0.93 -8.63 3.51
C LEU A 173 -0.25 -7.28 3.77
N ARG A 174 -1.02 -6.28 4.20
CA ARG A 174 -0.53 -4.92 4.44
C ARG A 174 -0.62 -4.58 5.94
N CYS A 175 0.48 -4.07 6.50
CA CYS A 175 0.47 -3.36 7.77
C CYS A 175 0.60 -1.85 7.50
N GLY A 176 -0.48 -1.09 7.71
CA GLY A 176 -0.42 0.38 7.66
C GLY A 176 -0.08 1.00 9.00
N HIS A 177 -0.03 2.34 9.05
CA HIS A 177 0.26 3.16 10.24
C HIS A 177 -0.77 3.06 11.40
N GLY A 178 -1.83 2.25 11.26
CA GLY A 178 -2.73 1.89 12.37
C GLY A 178 -4.05 2.66 12.45
N LYS A 179 -4.22 3.76 11.70
CA LYS A 179 -5.51 4.48 11.62
C LYS A 179 -6.54 3.81 10.71
N GLY A 180 -6.13 2.91 9.82
CA GLY A 180 -7.03 2.13 8.96
C GLY A 180 -7.66 2.91 7.79
N TYR A 181 -7.10 4.05 7.40
CA TYR A 181 -7.65 4.87 6.29
C TYR A 181 -7.77 4.08 4.98
N TYR A 182 -6.68 3.44 4.55
CA TYR A 182 -6.67 2.64 3.33
C TYR A 182 -7.56 1.41 3.41
N ASP A 183 -7.68 0.77 4.58
CA ASP A 183 -8.55 -0.40 4.74
C ASP A 183 -10.03 -0.03 4.58
N ARG A 184 -10.44 1.11 5.15
CA ARG A 184 -11.78 1.68 4.92
C ARG A 184 -11.98 2.09 3.47
N PHE A 185 -11.01 2.78 2.87
CA PHE A 185 -11.07 3.18 1.47
C PHE A 185 -11.22 1.99 0.52
N PHE A 186 -10.46 0.90 0.71
CA PHE A 186 -10.60 -0.32 -0.10
C PHE A 186 -11.99 -0.94 0.05
N SER A 187 -12.52 -0.99 1.27
CA SER A 187 -13.87 -1.49 1.53
C SER A 187 -14.95 -0.64 0.85
N THR A 188 -14.85 0.69 0.96
CA THR A 188 -15.77 1.64 0.30
C THR A 188 -15.66 1.56 -1.22
N HIS A 189 -14.45 1.50 -1.76
CA HIS A 189 -14.20 1.38 -3.20
C HIS A 189 -14.83 0.09 -3.74
N HIS A 190 -14.56 -1.05 -3.10
CA HIS A 190 -15.10 -2.35 -3.50
C HIS A 190 -16.64 -2.39 -3.44
N SER A 191 -17.23 -1.82 -2.38
CA SER A 191 -18.70 -1.76 -2.24
C SER A 191 -19.35 -0.89 -3.32
N ARG A 192 -18.65 0.17 -3.77
CA ARG A 192 -19.19 1.14 -4.73
C ARG A 192 -18.95 0.75 -6.19
N PHE A 193 -17.83 0.09 -6.46
CA PHE A 193 -17.46 -0.39 -7.78
C PHE A 193 -17.20 -1.91 -7.74
N PRO A 194 -18.24 -2.73 -7.59
CA PRO A 194 -18.10 -4.18 -7.68
C PRO A 194 -17.54 -4.52 -9.06
N SER A 195 -16.46 -5.29 -9.11
CA SER A 195 -15.88 -5.77 -10.36
C SER A 195 -15.60 -7.26 -10.25
N ASP A 196 -15.88 -7.99 -11.34
CA ASP A 196 -15.50 -9.40 -11.49
C ASP A 196 -13.97 -9.56 -11.65
N SER A 197 -13.27 -8.45 -11.95
CA SER A 197 -11.83 -8.41 -12.05
C SER A 197 -11.20 -7.84 -10.77
N PRO A 198 -10.14 -8.46 -10.23
CA PRO A 198 -9.51 -7.96 -9.01
C PRO A 198 -8.86 -6.60 -9.28
N LEU A 199 -9.17 -5.63 -8.42
CA LEU A 199 -8.51 -4.34 -8.44
C LEU A 199 -6.99 -4.52 -8.35
N LYS A 200 -6.24 -3.84 -9.22
CA LYS A 200 -4.77 -3.91 -9.20
C LYS A 200 -4.24 -3.04 -8.06
N PHE A 201 -3.98 -3.67 -6.92
CA PHE A 201 -3.27 -3.05 -5.80
C PHE A 201 -1.78 -3.24 -5.96
N LEU A 202 -1.05 -2.15 -6.18
CA LEU A 202 0.41 -2.20 -6.11
C LEU A 202 0.88 -1.61 -4.80
N LYS A 203 1.81 -2.33 -4.18
CA LYS A 203 2.34 -2.05 -2.85
C LYS A 203 3.78 -1.62 -3.02
N LEU A 204 4.07 -0.38 -2.69
CA LEU A 204 5.42 0.15 -2.80
C LEU A 204 6.14 -0.08 -1.48
N MET A 205 7.29 -0.75 -1.56
CA MET A 205 8.11 -1.06 -0.39
C MET A 205 9.58 -1.03 -0.79
N PHE A 206 10.44 -0.62 0.15
CA PHE A 206 11.89 -0.70 -0.02
C PHE A 206 12.33 -2.14 -0.28
N ASN A 207 13.34 -2.31 -1.14
CA ASN A 207 13.77 -3.63 -1.61
C ASN A 207 14.25 -4.52 -0.45
N TRP A 208 14.98 -3.94 0.51
CA TRP A 208 15.48 -4.66 1.68
C TRP A 208 14.36 -5.10 2.62
N MET A 209 13.21 -4.40 2.66
CA MET A 209 12.07 -4.82 3.49
C MET A 209 11.47 -6.14 2.99
N MET A 210 11.62 -6.51 1.71
CA MET A 210 11.24 -7.84 1.22
C MET A 210 12.12 -8.94 1.82
N SER A 211 13.41 -8.66 2.02
CA SER A 211 14.35 -9.58 2.67
C SER A 211 14.15 -9.60 4.19
N PHE A 212 13.84 -8.46 4.80
CA PHE A 212 13.62 -8.33 6.24
C PHE A 212 12.28 -8.92 6.68
N THR A 213 11.21 -8.78 5.89
CA THR A 213 9.93 -9.45 6.16
C THR A 213 10.01 -10.95 5.96
N LYS A 214 10.80 -11.45 5.00
CA LYS A 214 11.19 -12.87 4.94
C LYS A 214 11.94 -13.27 6.21
N GLY A 215 12.89 -12.46 6.67
CA GLY A 215 13.65 -12.69 7.90
C GLY A 215 12.79 -12.74 9.16
N ILE A 216 11.86 -11.79 9.35
CA ILE A 216 10.89 -11.77 10.46
C ILE A 216 9.94 -12.96 10.38
N LEU A 217 9.43 -13.30 9.18
CA LEU A 217 8.57 -14.47 9.00
C LEU A 217 9.33 -15.76 9.33
N LEU A 218 10.59 -15.89 8.91
CA LEU A 218 11.47 -17.01 9.27
C LEU A 218 11.78 -17.03 10.78
N TYR A 219 11.95 -15.87 11.41
CA TYR A 219 12.20 -15.76 12.85
C TYR A 219 10.95 -16.11 13.67
N GLN A 220 9.77 -15.69 13.22
CA GLN A 220 8.48 -16.04 13.82
C GLN A 220 8.19 -17.53 13.64
N ILE A 221 8.39 -18.08 12.43
CA ILE A 221 8.30 -19.53 12.19
C ILE A 221 9.28 -20.28 13.07
N LYS A 222 10.51 -19.79 13.25
CA LYS A 222 11.49 -20.42 14.13
C LYS A 222 11.11 -20.35 15.60
N GLN A 223 10.57 -19.23 16.09
CA GLN A 223 10.02 -19.12 17.44
C GLN A 223 8.82 -20.06 17.66
N ASP A 224 7.93 -20.17 16.67
CA ASP A 224 6.78 -21.07 16.73
C ASP A 224 7.24 -22.54 16.67
N TYR A 225 8.31 -22.85 15.93
CA TYR A 225 8.93 -24.19 15.88
C TYR A 225 9.68 -24.53 17.17
N ASP A 226 10.45 -23.60 17.74
CA ASP A 226 11.23 -23.81 18.96
C ASP A 226 10.30 -23.91 20.20
N ASN A 227 9.11 -23.28 20.17
CA ASN A 227 8.09 -23.39 21.22
C ASN A 227 7.21 -24.66 21.11
N GLU A 228 7.26 -25.41 20.01
CA GLU A 228 6.51 -26.67 19.84
C GLU A 228 7.28 -27.91 20.36
N PHE A 229 8.51 -27.76 20.85
CA PHE A 229 9.35 -28.86 21.37
C PHE A 229 9.71 -28.77 22.87
N GLU A 230 9.13 -27.84 23.63
CA GLU A 230 9.35 -27.70 25.09
C GLU A 230 8.11 -27.97 25.98
N THR A 231 7.12 -28.73 25.50
CA THR A 231 6.03 -29.28 26.35
C THR A 231 5.87 -30.78 26.22
#